data_AF-R7FWG4-F1
#
_entry.id   AF-R7FWG4-F1
#
_cell.length_a   1.000
_cell.length_b   1.000
_cell.length_c   1.000
_cell.angle_alpha   90.00
_cell.angle_beta   90.00
_cell.angle_gamma   90.00
#
_symmetry.space_group_name_H-M   'P 1'
#
loop_
_entity.id
_entity.type
_entity.pdbx_description
1 polymer ?
#
loop_
_entity_poly.entity_id
_entity_poly.type
_entity_poly.pdbx_seq_one_letter_code
_entity_poly.pdbx_strand_id
1 'polypeptide(L)'
;MKRTTKTVKAIAFTIVLAMLMATLAFTLSGCSSSKVVATFAADNGKTYTATSGFFKFMMTYSKQQFYTQYGLNSSVESTIWDTKTDDDITYDKLYTDRVTTQVKSILIEQYLFDKYNLSISDETIASHKKTVETAKKNQGGAGAFKQYYGYTADELYDYLIMVEKSKAIVEHLYGENGIDPVTDEELEKYYTENYVGYMYIMLDMKNKVKVDGDGNRVVKTTTDKDGKVTEQEAFETEKLTEEEAEEKGLLAAKIIKELDGGADFADLVKKYSDDFYSIKYPHGVFVLKDSDLVNGASNINEAIKKLEVGEHTEALSTGDTNDYTYIVKRIDLLDKVYENEEYKDLFSSYKDDVKYDKYDGVVEAYDASVTVDSDAISGFSMKKTFLSSYVDYYYYYNRYGSSIS
;
A
#
# COMPACT_ATOMS: atom_id res chain seq x y z
N MET A 1 -21.55 -2.01 -20.60
CA MET A 1 -21.75 -1.72 -19.16
C MET A 1 -20.91 -0.47 -18.87
N LYS A 2 -21.55 0.67 -18.58
CA LYS A 2 -20.82 1.90 -18.23
C LYS A 2 -20.02 1.60 -16.95
N ARG A 3 -18.68 1.63 -17.02
CA ARG A 3 -17.84 1.63 -15.83
C ARG A 3 -18.29 2.81 -14.99
N THR A 4 -18.95 2.54 -13.88
CA THR A 4 -19.15 3.54 -12.84
C THR A 4 -17.77 3.93 -12.36
N THR A 5 -17.37 5.15 -12.65
CA THR A 5 -16.10 5.80 -12.31
C THR A 5 -15.76 5.76 -10.82
N LYS A 6 -16.64 5.20 -9.98
CA LYS A 6 -16.46 5.03 -8.54
C LYS A 6 -15.65 3.78 -8.16
N THR A 7 -15.59 2.74 -8.99
CA THR A 7 -15.06 1.44 -8.52
C THR A 7 -13.55 1.25 -8.76
N VAL A 8 -12.90 2.14 -9.52
CA VAL A 8 -11.44 2.06 -9.78
C VAL A 8 -10.66 3.11 -8.99
N LYS A 9 -11.29 4.20 -8.55
CA LYS A 9 -10.63 5.31 -7.82
C LYS A 9 -10.31 5.03 -6.34
N ALA A 10 -10.72 3.89 -5.78
CA ALA A 10 -10.75 3.70 -4.33
C ALA A 10 -9.65 2.81 -3.75
N ILE A 11 -8.64 2.39 -4.52
CA ILE A 11 -7.41 1.86 -3.91
C ILE A 11 -6.23 2.31 -4.76
N ALA A 12 -5.68 3.49 -4.45
CA ALA A 12 -4.28 3.78 -4.69
C ALA A 12 -3.48 2.76 -3.86
N PHE A 13 -3.31 1.57 -4.41
CA PHE A 13 -2.39 0.60 -3.85
C PHE A 13 -1.01 1.18 -4.10
N THR A 14 -0.36 1.61 -3.04
CA THR A 14 1.10 1.69 -2.99
C THR A 14 1.60 0.35 -3.52
N ILE A 15 2.09 0.34 -4.76
CA ILE A 15 2.86 -0.77 -5.29
C ILE A 15 4.11 -0.77 -4.39
N VAL A 16 4.10 -1.59 -3.33
CA VAL A 16 5.31 -1.88 -2.58
C VAL A 16 6.19 -2.68 -3.52
N LEU A 17 6.95 -1.89 -4.25
CA LEU A 17 7.80 -2.21 -5.34
C LEU A 17 9.08 -2.81 -4.73
N ALA A 18 9.05 -4.12 -4.50
CA ALA A 18 10.30 -4.87 -4.48
C ALA A 18 10.86 -4.77 -5.91
N MET A 19 11.75 -3.80 -6.11
CA MET A 19 12.66 -3.65 -7.25
C MET A 19 13.09 -5.04 -7.73
N LEU A 20 13.19 -5.35 -9.04
CA LEU A 20 14.17 -6.31 -9.64
C LEU A 20 14.13 -6.64 -11.21
N MET A 21 14.37 -5.75 -12.19
CA MET A 21 14.68 -5.98 -13.68
C MET A 21 15.94 -6.74 -14.27
N ALA A 22 15.78 -7.48 -15.36
CA ALA A 22 16.71 -7.33 -16.51
C ALA A 22 16.11 -7.63 -17.89
N THR A 23 16.29 -6.76 -18.88
CA THR A 23 15.68 -6.96 -20.20
C THR A 23 16.47 -8.03 -20.93
N LEU A 24 15.77 -9.07 -21.38
CA LEU A 24 16.02 -9.60 -22.70
C LEU A 24 14.79 -9.36 -23.57
N ALA A 25 15.04 -8.93 -24.79
CA ALA A 25 14.08 -9.01 -25.88
C ALA A 25 13.82 -10.48 -26.16
N PHE A 26 12.79 -11.05 -25.53
CA PHE A 26 12.24 -12.33 -25.91
C PHE A 26 10.81 -12.13 -26.39
N THR A 27 10.62 -12.34 -27.69
CA THR A 27 9.37 -12.94 -28.17
C THR A 27 9.10 -14.15 -27.29
N LEU A 28 7.96 -14.17 -26.60
CA LEU A 28 7.50 -15.27 -25.75
C LEU A 28 7.34 -16.55 -26.59
N SER A 29 8.43 -17.26 -26.81
CA SER A 29 8.46 -18.55 -27.50
C SER A 29 9.16 -19.56 -26.60
N GLY A 30 8.36 -20.31 -25.83
CA GLY A 30 8.82 -21.28 -24.84
C GLY A 30 7.74 -22.27 -24.40
N CYS A 31 7.22 -23.06 -25.35
CA CYS A 31 6.64 -24.41 -25.25
C CYS A 31 5.98 -24.89 -23.94
N SER A 32 4.69 -24.59 -23.81
CA SER A 32 3.61 -25.60 -23.89
C SER A 32 2.45 -24.89 -24.61
N SER A 33 1.38 -25.56 -25.03
CA SER A 33 0.27 -24.97 -25.79
C SER A 33 -0.45 -23.82 -25.06
N SER A 34 0.16 -22.64 -24.95
CA SER A 34 -0.38 -21.47 -24.28
C SER A 34 -1.23 -20.69 -25.27
N LYS A 35 -2.53 -20.62 -24.98
CA LYS A 35 -3.50 -19.87 -25.79
C LYS A 35 -3.24 -18.37 -25.57
N VAL A 36 -3.37 -17.55 -26.62
CA VAL A 36 -3.41 -16.09 -26.49
C VAL A 36 -4.70 -15.72 -25.74
N VAL A 37 -4.59 -14.91 -24.69
CA VAL A 37 -5.72 -14.52 -23.82
C VAL A 37 -6.03 -13.03 -23.90
N ALA A 38 -5.07 -12.20 -24.30
CA ALA A 38 -5.29 -10.79 -24.56
C ALA A 38 -4.43 -10.32 -25.73
N THR A 39 -4.92 -9.32 -26.45
CA THR A 39 -4.26 -8.77 -27.62
C THR A 39 -4.50 -7.27 -27.71
N PHE A 40 -3.45 -6.52 -28.03
CA PHE A 40 -3.49 -5.11 -28.33
C PHE A 40 -2.83 -4.87 -29.69
N ALA A 41 -3.62 -4.51 -30.69
CA ALA A 41 -3.13 -4.12 -32.01
C ALA A 41 -2.86 -2.61 -31.99
N ALA A 42 -1.58 -2.24 -31.97
CA ALA A 42 -1.16 -0.86 -31.80
C ALA A 42 -1.04 -0.12 -33.14
N ASP A 43 -1.05 1.21 -33.07
CA ASP A 43 -0.91 2.10 -34.23
C ASP A 43 0.49 2.06 -34.87
N ASN A 44 1.49 1.53 -34.17
CA ASN A 44 2.84 1.27 -34.68
C ASN A 44 2.93 0.03 -35.59
N GLY A 45 1.80 -0.62 -35.90
CA GLY A 45 1.72 -1.81 -36.73
C GLY A 45 2.16 -3.11 -36.06
N LYS A 46 2.51 -3.07 -34.76
CA LYS A 46 2.80 -4.26 -33.95
C LYS A 46 1.55 -4.72 -33.19
N THR A 47 1.53 -6.02 -32.90
CA THR A 47 0.52 -6.64 -32.04
C THR A 47 1.18 -7.16 -30.78
N TYR A 48 0.72 -6.69 -29.63
CA TYR A 48 1.15 -7.13 -28.30
C TYR A 48 0.17 -8.17 -27.77
N THR A 49 0.67 -9.25 -27.19
CA THR A 49 -0.17 -10.38 -26.76
C THR A 49 0.21 -10.90 -25.40
N ALA A 50 -0.80 -11.26 -24.59
CA ALA A 50 -0.60 -12.04 -23.38
C ALA A 50 -1.05 -13.49 -23.61
N THR A 51 -0.35 -14.44 -23.02
CA THR A 51 -0.69 -15.87 -23.08
C THR A 51 -1.34 -16.34 -21.79
N SER A 52 -2.01 -17.50 -21.83
CA SER A 52 -2.59 -18.13 -20.64
C SER A 52 -1.53 -18.51 -19.60
N GLY A 53 -0.29 -18.75 -20.03
CA GLY A 53 0.85 -18.96 -19.14
C GLY A 53 1.18 -17.70 -18.34
N PHE A 54 1.30 -16.56 -19.03
CA PHE A 54 1.53 -15.27 -18.38
C PHE A 54 0.37 -14.87 -17.45
N PHE A 55 -0.87 -15.10 -17.87
CA PHE A 55 -2.04 -14.85 -17.02
C PHE A 55 -2.01 -15.71 -15.75
N LYS A 56 -1.65 -17.00 -15.87
CA LYS A 56 -1.47 -17.89 -14.72
C LYS A 56 -0.40 -17.38 -13.75
N PHE A 57 0.73 -16.91 -14.29
CA PHE A 57 1.78 -16.27 -13.50
C PHE A 57 1.22 -15.08 -12.72
N MET A 58 0.54 -14.14 -13.40
CA MET A 58 -0.03 -12.94 -12.76
C MET A 58 -1.04 -13.27 -11.66
N MET A 59 -1.91 -14.27 -11.88
CA MET A 59 -2.81 -14.78 -10.84
C MET A 59 -2.05 -15.31 -9.63
N THR A 60 -1.04 -16.15 -9.86
CA THR A 60 -0.25 -16.81 -8.80
C THR A 60 0.58 -15.81 -8.00
N TYR A 61 1.18 -14.83 -8.67
CA TYR A 61 1.93 -13.75 -8.06
C TYR A 61 1.00 -12.83 -7.24
N SER A 62 -0.10 -12.37 -7.84
CA SER A 62 -1.05 -11.47 -7.18
C SER A 62 -1.70 -12.08 -5.94
N LYS A 63 -2.04 -13.38 -5.99
CA LYS A 63 -2.56 -14.09 -4.80
C LYS A 63 -1.54 -14.11 -3.67
N GLN A 64 -0.27 -14.37 -3.97
CA GLN A 64 0.79 -14.34 -2.96
C GLN A 64 0.96 -12.93 -2.37
N GLN A 65 0.99 -11.90 -3.22
CA GLN A 65 1.09 -10.51 -2.77
C GLN A 65 -0.08 -10.09 -1.88
N PHE A 66 -1.30 -10.52 -2.22
CA PHE A 66 -2.47 -10.29 -1.37
C PHE A 66 -2.26 -10.85 0.05
N TYR A 67 -1.87 -12.12 0.19
CA TYR A 67 -1.64 -12.70 1.52
C TYR A 67 -0.50 -12.00 2.28
N THR A 68 0.61 -11.67 1.61
CA THR A 68 1.74 -11.01 2.28
C THR A 68 1.41 -9.58 2.68
N GLN A 69 0.77 -8.81 1.80
CA GLN A 69 0.43 -7.41 2.06
C GLN A 69 -0.55 -7.26 3.22
N TYR A 70 -1.56 -8.14 3.30
CA TYR A 70 -2.55 -8.11 4.37
C TYR A 70 -2.14 -8.91 5.61
N GLY A 71 -0.92 -9.48 5.63
CA GLY A 71 -0.45 -10.29 6.74
C GLY A 71 -1.43 -11.41 7.09
N LEU A 72 -1.88 -12.16 6.09
CA LEU A 72 -2.89 -13.21 6.24
C LEU A 72 -2.23 -14.58 6.33
N ASN A 73 -2.83 -15.46 7.15
CA ASN A 73 -2.46 -16.86 7.21
C ASN A 73 -3.37 -17.70 6.28
N SER A 74 -2.77 -18.48 5.40
CA SER A 74 -3.49 -19.24 4.37
C SER A 74 -4.45 -20.30 4.94
N SER A 75 -4.11 -20.87 6.10
CA SER A 75 -4.92 -21.93 6.72
C SER A 75 -6.15 -21.38 7.46
N VAL A 76 -6.05 -20.15 7.98
CA VAL A 76 -7.14 -19.48 8.70
C VAL A 76 -8.07 -18.76 7.73
N GLU A 77 -7.49 -18.07 6.74
CA GLU A 77 -8.20 -17.16 5.83
C GLU A 77 -8.54 -17.83 4.49
N SER A 78 -8.87 -19.13 4.51
CA SER A 78 -9.12 -19.92 3.30
C SER A 78 -10.44 -19.55 2.60
N THR A 79 -11.39 -18.97 3.33
CA THR A 79 -12.72 -18.57 2.85
C THR A 79 -12.77 -17.13 2.32
N ILE A 80 -11.69 -16.37 2.42
CA ILE A 80 -11.66 -14.95 2.04
C ILE A 80 -12.12 -14.71 0.59
N TRP A 81 -11.86 -15.66 -0.30
CA TRP A 81 -12.24 -15.58 -1.70
C TRP A 81 -13.76 -15.65 -1.94
N ASP A 82 -14.51 -16.20 -0.97
CA ASP A 82 -15.97 -16.25 -0.99
C ASP A 82 -16.62 -15.03 -0.33
N THR A 83 -15.84 -14.22 0.40
CA THR A 83 -16.30 -12.96 0.99
C THR A 83 -16.81 -12.03 -0.10
N LYS A 84 -17.91 -11.33 0.18
CA LYS A 84 -18.50 -10.35 -0.72
C LYS A 84 -18.06 -8.94 -0.34
N THR A 85 -17.82 -8.12 -1.35
CA THR A 85 -17.68 -6.67 -1.21
C THR A 85 -19.05 -6.01 -1.03
N ASP A 86 -19.08 -4.71 -0.74
CA ASP A 86 -20.31 -3.91 -0.71
C ASP A 86 -21.07 -3.92 -2.05
N ASP A 87 -20.36 -4.06 -3.17
CA ASP A 87 -20.93 -4.22 -4.52
C ASP A 87 -21.47 -5.63 -4.83
N ASP A 88 -21.64 -6.49 -3.81
CA ASP A 88 -22.15 -7.87 -3.91
C ASP A 88 -21.34 -8.83 -4.81
N ILE A 89 -20.09 -8.46 -5.16
CA ILE A 89 -19.15 -9.34 -5.87
C ILE A 89 -18.21 -10.06 -4.89
N THR A 90 -17.79 -11.27 -5.24
CA THR A 90 -16.82 -12.01 -4.41
C THR A 90 -15.40 -11.46 -4.57
N TYR A 91 -14.57 -11.62 -3.53
CA TYR A 91 -13.14 -11.31 -3.62
C TYR A 91 -12.45 -12.13 -4.73
N ASP A 92 -12.87 -13.38 -4.97
CA ASP A 92 -12.40 -14.18 -6.12
C ASP A 92 -12.60 -13.44 -7.44
N LYS A 93 -13.81 -12.92 -7.66
CA LYS A 93 -14.15 -12.18 -8.88
C LYS A 93 -13.38 -10.86 -8.95
N LEU A 94 -13.42 -10.07 -7.88
CA LEU A 94 -12.74 -8.77 -7.81
C LEU A 94 -11.26 -8.88 -8.20
N TYR A 95 -10.52 -9.81 -7.57
CA TYR A 95 -9.09 -9.94 -7.80
C TYR A 95 -8.75 -10.63 -9.13
N THR A 96 -9.64 -11.49 -9.67
CA THR A 96 -9.49 -12.02 -11.04
C THR A 96 -9.67 -10.92 -12.09
N ASP A 97 -10.66 -10.03 -11.90
CA ASP A 97 -10.89 -8.88 -12.76
C ASP A 97 -9.72 -7.86 -12.68
N ARG A 98 -9.11 -7.71 -11.49
CA ARG A 98 -7.88 -6.90 -11.32
C ARG A 98 -6.70 -7.47 -12.11
N VAL A 99 -6.44 -8.78 -12.05
CA VAL A 99 -5.39 -9.40 -12.86
C VAL A 99 -5.65 -9.22 -14.35
N THR A 100 -6.91 -9.34 -14.78
CA THR A 100 -7.29 -9.07 -16.17
C THR A 100 -6.93 -7.64 -16.56
N THR A 101 -7.23 -6.67 -15.70
CA THR A 101 -6.90 -5.25 -15.92
C THR A 101 -5.38 -5.04 -15.97
N GLN A 102 -4.62 -5.61 -15.03
CA GLN A 102 -3.16 -5.54 -15.03
C GLN A 102 -2.53 -6.12 -16.30
N VAL A 103 -3.03 -7.26 -16.79
CA VAL A 103 -2.55 -7.86 -18.04
C VAL A 103 -2.79 -6.93 -19.23
N LYS A 104 -3.92 -6.21 -19.27
CA LYS A 104 -4.15 -5.20 -20.31
C LYS A 104 -3.18 -4.03 -20.20
N SER A 105 -2.99 -3.48 -18.99
CA SER A 105 -2.05 -2.39 -18.73
C SER A 105 -0.65 -2.74 -19.21
N ILE A 106 -0.20 -3.96 -18.96
CA ILE A 106 1.10 -4.46 -19.41
C ILE A 106 1.25 -4.46 -20.93
N LEU A 107 0.20 -4.82 -21.69
CA LEU A 107 0.26 -4.76 -23.16
C LEU A 107 0.36 -3.32 -23.67
N ILE A 108 -0.35 -2.40 -23.02
CA ILE A 108 -0.31 -0.97 -23.33
C ILE A 108 1.08 -0.41 -22.98
N GLU A 109 1.63 -0.78 -21.83
CA GLU A 109 2.98 -0.39 -21.39
C GLU A 109 4.07 -0.89 -22.34
N GLN A 110 3.99 -2.13 -22.82
CA GLN A 110 4.91 -2.64 -23.83
C GLN A 110 4.87 -1.78 -25.10
N TYR A 111 3.67 -1.36 -25.52
CA TYR A 111 3.51 -0.44 -26.63
C TYR A 111 4.10 0.95 -26.34
N LEU A 112 3.79 1.56 -25.19
CA LEU A 112 4.28 2.89 -24.86
C LEU A 112 5.81 2.92 -24.75
N PHE A 113 6.40 1.89 -24.16
CA PHE A 113 7.86 1.73 -24.08
C PHE A 113 8.50 1.70 -25.47
N ASP A 114 7.93 0.91 -26.40
CA ASP A 114 8.38 0.84 -27.79
C ASP A 114 8.15 2.15 -28.54
N LYS A 115 6.98 2.78 -28.35
CA LYS A 115 6.56 4.03 -29.01
C LYS A 115 7.53 5.17 -28.69
N TYR A 116 7.92 5.28 -27.43
CA TYR A 116 8.86 6.30 -26.96
C TYR A 116 10.32 5.89 -27.12
N ASN A 117 10.58 4.70 -27.72
CA ASN A 117 11.92 4.17 -27.95
C ASN A 117 12.78 4.19 -26.66
N LEU A 118 12.16 3.79 -25.55
CA LEU A 118 12.80 3.80 -24.25
C LEU A 118 13.73 2.59 -24.10
N SER A 119 14.69 2.73 -23.20
CA SER A 119 15.63 1.68 -22.84
C SER A 119 15.76 1.60 -21.34
N ILE A 120 16.10 0.42 -20.86
CA ILE A 120 16.50 0.18 -19.49
C ILE A 120 18.03 0.13 -19.44
N SER A 121 18.64 0.65 -18.37
CA SER A 121 20.10 0.63 -18.23
C SER A 121 20.67 -0.78 -18.01
N ASP A 122 21.85 -1.05 -18.57
CA ASP A 122 22.58 -2.33 -18.40
C ASP A 122 22.90 -2.65 -16.93
N GLU A 123 23.15 -1.63 -16.12
CA GLU A 123 23.38 -1.81 -14.68
C GLU A 123 22.14 -2.35 -14.01
N THR A 124 20.99 -1.73 -14.29
CA THR A 124 19.75 -2.18 -13.67
C THR A 124 19.42 -3.58 -14.13
N ILE A 125 19.65 -3.87 -15.41
CA ILE A 125 19.56 -5.22 -15.96
C ILE A 125 20.45 -6.21 -15.16
N ALA A 126 21.74 -5.94 -15.06
CA ALA A 126 22.64 -6.84 -14.36
C ALA A 126 22.25 -7.05 -12.89
N SER A 127 21.83 -5.97 -12.21
CA SER A 127 21.38 -6.00 -10.81
C SER A 127 20.33 -7.06 -10.60
N HIS A 128 19.35 -7.14 -11.49
CA HIS A 128 18.18 -7.90 -11.12
C HIS A 128 18.06 -9.27 -11.70
N LYS A 129 18.78 -9.51 -12.80
CA LYS A 129 19.25 -10.86 -13.12
C LYS A 129 19.96 -11.49 -11.92
N LYS A 130 20.88 -10.77 -11.28
CA LYS A 130 21.66 -11.30 -10.16
C LYS A 130 20.77 -11.69 -8.98
N THR A 131 19.73 -10.92 -8.66
CA THR A 131 18.90 -11.26 -7.49
C THR A 131 17.92 -12.37 -7.77
N VAL A 132 17.34 -12.44 -8.97
CA VAL A 132 16.53 -13.60 -9.35
C VAL A 132 17.38 -14.87 -9.34
N GLU A 133 18.62 -14.82 -9.84
CA GLU A 133 19.56 -15.94 -9.75
C GLU A 133 19.91 -16.29 -8.29
N THR A 134 20.08 -15.28 -7.43
CA THR A 134 20.35 -15.49 -6.00
C THR A 134 19.15 -16.12 -5.30
N ALA A 135 17.94 -15.64 -5.54
CA ALA A 135 16.71 -16.20 -4.99
C ALA A 135 16.50 -17.64 -5.46
N LYS A 136 16.71 -17.91 -6.76
CA LYS A 136 16.69 -19.26 -7.33
C LYS A 136 17.69 -20.18 -6.66
N LYS A 137 18.93 -19.73 -6.44
CA LYS A 137 19.98 -20.50 -5.76
C LYS A 137 19.61 -20.78 -4.30
N ASN A 138 19.15 -19.76 -3.57
CA ASN A 138 18.76 -19.89 -2.16
C ASN A 138 17.58 -20.86 -1.97
N GLN A 139 16.68 -20.92 -2.95
CA GLN A 139 15.55 -21.85 -2.94
C GLN A 139 15.93 -23.29 -3.35
N GLY A 140 17.18 -23.56 -3.73
CA GLY A 140 17.64 -24.89 -4.13
C GLY A 140 17.61 -25.16 -5.63
N GLY A 141 17.54 -24.13 -6.48
CA GLY A 141 17.59 -24.22 -7.94
C GLY A 141 16.22 -24.10 -8.62
N ALA A 142 16.21 -24.15 -9.96
CA ALA A 142 15.03 -23.84 -10.77
C ALA A 142 13.79 -24.70 -10.48
N GLY A 143 13.97 -26.01 -10.30
CA GLY A 143 12.87 -26.93 -10.00
C GLY A 143 12.26 -26.65 -8.62
N ALA A 144 13.10 -26.49 -7.61
CA ALA A 144 12.67 -26.18 -6.24
C ALA A 144 12.00 -24.80 -6.16
N PHE A 145 12.54 -23.79 -6.87
CA PHE A 145 11.93 -22.48 -6.99
C PHE A 145 10.51 -22.55 -7.57
N LYS A 146 10.35 -23.24 -8.71
CA LYS A 146 9.03 -23.40 -9.34
C LYS A 146 8.03 -24.15 -8.46
N GLN A 147 8.47 -25.22 -7.81
CA GLN A 147 7.63 -25.98 -6.89
C GLN A 147 7.19 -25.13 -5.69
N TYR A 148 8.09 -24.28 -5.19
CA TYR A 148 7.84 -23.46 -4.01
C TYR A 148 6.94 -22.27 -4.32
N TYR A 149 7.23 -21.48 -5.37
CA TYR A 149 6.50 -20.25 -5.68
C TYR A 149 5.33 -20.43 -6.67
N GLY A 150 5.27 -21.56 -7.36
CA GLY A 150 4.26 -21.83 -8.40
C GLY A 150 4.57 -21.20 -9.76
N TYR A 151 5.68 -20.47 -9.87
CA TYR A 151 6.20 -19.85 -11.09
C TYR A 151 7.72 -19.99 -11.17
N THR A 152 8.27 -19.86 -12.37
CA THR A 152 9.71 -19.94 -12.65
C THR A 152 10.42 -18.63 -12.32
N ALA A 153 11.73 -18.73 -12.10
CA ALA A 153 12.58 -17.56 -11.90
C ALA A 153 12.55 -16.63 -13.13
N ASP A 154 12.50 -17.18 -14.35
CA ASP A 154 12.43 -16.41 -15.59
C ASP A 154 11.10 -15.65 -15.71
N GLU A 155 9.96 -16.26 -15.35
CA GLU A 155 8.66 -15.57 -15.32
C GLU A 155 8.67 -14.39 -14.33
N LEU A 156 9.29 -14.56 -13.15
CA LEU A 156 9.45 -13.47 -12.18
C LEU A 156 10.32 -12.35 -12.73
N TYR A 157 11.45 -12.69 -13.34
CA TYR A 157 12.37 -11.74 -13.96
C TYR A 157 11.72 -10.93 -15.10
N ASP A 158 10.98 -11.60 -15.99
CA ASP A 158 10.25 -10.95 -17.08
C ASP A 158 9.22 -9.96 -16.53
N TYR A 159 8.52 -10.33 -15.45
CA TYR A 159 7.59 -9.43 -14.77
C TYR A 159 8.26 -8.20 -14.18
N LEU A 160 9.36 -8.39 -13.46
CA LEU A 160 10.09 -7.29 -12.86
C LEU A 160 10.68 -6.34 -13.92
N ILE A 161 10.87 -6.82 -15.14
CA ILE A 161 11.18 -5.95 -16.27
C ILE A 161 10.04 -5.10 -16.73
N MET A 162 8.85 -5.68 -16.82
CA MET A 162 7.67 -4.93 -17.22
C MET A 162 7.38 -3.81 -16.22
N VAL A 163 7.58 -4.08 -14.92
CA VAL A 163 7.51 -3.07 -13.85
C VAL A 163 8.40 -1.86 -14.16
N GLU A 164 9.58 -2.07 -14.71
CA GLU A 164 10.52 -0.96 -14.90
C GLU A 164 10.49 -0.32 -16.26
N LYS A 165 9.90 -1.01 -17.24
CA LYS A 165 9.34 -0.35 -18.41
C LYS A 165 8.27 0.65 -17.98
N SER A 166 7.36 0.25 -17.09
CA SER A 166 6.32 1.14 -16.55
C SER A 166 6.94 2.38 -15.88
N LYS A 167 7.94 2.21 -14.99
CA LYS A 167 8.65 3.36 -14.40
C LYS A 167 9.33 4.25 -15.43
N ALA A 168 10.00 3.67 -16.42
CA ALA A 168 10.68 4.45 -17.46
C ALA A 168 9.68 5.26 -18.29
N ILE A 169 8.48 4.72 -18.55
CA ILE A 169 7.39 5.45 -19.19
C ILE A 169 6.91 6.59 -18.30
N VAL A 170 6.63 6.33 -17.03
CA VAL A 170 6.17 7.36 -16.08
C VAL A 170 7.19 8.49 -15.94
N GLU A 171 8.48 8.16 -15.83
CA GLU A 171 9.54 9.18 -15.74
C GLU A 171 9.71 9.95 -17.05
N HIS A 172 9.62 9.28 -18.20
CA HIS A 172 9.66 9.94 -19.50
C HIS A 172 8.48 10.89 -19.71
N LEU A 173 7.29 10.51 -19.21
CA LEU A 173 6.09 11.31 -19.34
C LEU A 173 6.06 12.46 -18.33
N TYR A 174 6.22 12.14 -17.05
CA TYR A 174 5.82 13.01 -15.93
C TYR A 174 6.92 13.24 -14.90
N GLY A 175 8.12 12.70 -15.14
CA GLY A 175 9.30 13.03 -14.36
C GLY A 175 9.64 14.51 -14.42
N GLU A 176 10.61 14.94 -13.60
CA GLU A 176 11.05 16.35 -13.54
C GLU A 176 11.50 16.87 -14.92
N ASN A 177 12.09 15.98 -15.73
CA ASN A 177 12.53 16.25 -17.10
C ASN A 177 11.66 15.54 -18.15
N GLY A 178 10.45 15.13 -17.77
CA GLY A 178 9.49 14.45 -18.65
C GLY A 178 8.92 15.36 -19.73
N ILE A 179 8.16 14.78 -20.67
CA ILE A 179 7.52 15.55 -21.74
C ILE A 179 6.32 16.39 -21.27
N ASP A 180 5.72 16.03 -20.15
CA ASP A 180 4.57 16.72 -19.51
C ASP A 180 4.67 16.66 -17.97
N PRO A 181 5.74 17.22 -17.36
CA PRO A 181 6.01 17.09 -15.92
C PRO A 181 4.80 17.46 -15.05
N VAL A 182 4.70 16.83 -13.87
CA VAL A 182 3.66 17.19 -12.90
C VAL A 182 3.81 18.66 -12.49
N THR A 183 2.73 19.42 -12.65
CA THR A 183 2.66 20.85 -12.32
C THR A 183 2.24 21.07 -10.87
N ASP A 184 2.57 22.24 -10.31
CA ASP A 184 2.12 22.66 -8.97
C ASP A 184 0.58 22.64 -8.85
N GLU A 185 -0.13 22.97 -9.93
CA GLU A 185 -1.60 22.93 -9.97
C GLU A 185 -2.13 21.49 -9.87
N GLU A 186 -1.45 20.52 -10.50
CA GLU A 186 -1.80 19.10 -10.42
C GLU A 186 -1.51 18.51 -9.04
N LEU A 187 -0.39 18.91 -8.41
CA LEU A 187 -0.10 18.58 -7.01
C LEU A 187 -1.23 19.09 -6.12
N GLU A 188 -1.49 20.40 -6.15
CA GLU A 188 -2.48 21.02 -5.27
C GLU A 188 -3.88 20.43 -5.46
N LYS A 189 -4.27 20.17 -6.70
CA LYS A 189 -5.52 19.48 -7.01
C LYS A 189 -5.56 18.08 -6.40
N TYR A 190 -4.51 17.28 -6.59
CA TYR A 190 -4.45 15.94 -6.03
C TYR A 190 -4.51 15.96 -4.50
N TYR A 191 -3.82 16.90 -3.85
CA TYR A 191 -3.86 17.07 -2.40
C TYR A 191 -5.28 17.39 -1.92
N THR A 192 -5.91 18.42 -2.49
CA THR A 192 -7.27 18.85 -2.11
C THR A 192 -8.33 17.77 -2.38
N GLU A 193 -8.22 17.05 -3.50
CA GLU A 193 -9.18 16.01 -3.88
C GLU A 193 -9.02 14.73 -3.05
N ASN A 194 -7.79 14.37 -2.65
CA ASN A 194 -7.50 13.04 -2.08
C ASN A 194 -7.06 13.02 -0.62
N TYR A 195 -6.80 14.16 0.04
CA TYR A 195 -6.36 14.18 1.44
C TYR A 195 -7.41 14.74 2.41
N VAL A 196 -7.28 14.30 3.67
CA VAL A 196 -8.01 14.77 4.85
C VAL A 196 -7.01 15.03 5.98
N GLY A 197 -7.16 16.15 6.69
CA GLY A 197 -6.46 16.46 7.93
C GLY A 197 -7.23 16.04 9.20
N TYR A 198 -6.52 15.49 10.18
CA TYR A 198 -7.06 15.19 11.51
C TYR A 198 -6.09 15.61 12.61
N MET A 199 -6.62 16.10 13.72
CA MET A 199 -5.93 16.07 15.00
C MET A 199 -6.51 14.94 15.84
N TYR A 200 -5.70 14.29 16.66
CA TYR A 200 -6.22 13.25 17.54
C TYR A 200 -5.47 13.19 18.87
N ILE A 201 -6.21 12.79 19.90
CA ILE A 201 -5.69 12.41 21.20
C ILE A 201 -5.85 10.90 21.30
N MET A 202 -4.76 10.20 21.55
CA MET A 202 -4.75 8.76 21.77
C MET A 202 -4.37 8.49 23.22
N LEU A 203 -5.19 7.71 23.91
CA LEU A 203 -4.96 7.28 25.28
C LEU A 203 -4.64 5.78 25.31
N ASP A 204 -3.46 5.43 25.81
CA ASP A 204 -3.07 4.04 26.08
C ASP A 204 -3.71 3.57 27.38
N MET A 205 -4.75 2.74 27.32
CA MET A 205 -5.49 2.37 28.54
C MET A 205 -4.75 1.33 29.40
N LYS A 206 -3.58 0.84 28.97
CA LYS A 206 -2.74 -0.12 29.70
C LYS A 206 -1.45 0.48 30.23
N ASN A 207 -0.92 1.49 29.54
CA ASN A 207 0.37 2.09 29.86
C ASN A 207 0.27 3.60 29.97
N LYS A 208 1.23 4.22 30.67
CA LYS A 208 1.49 5.65 30.63
C LYS A 208 2.81 5.93 29.94
N VAL A 209 2.92 7.09 29.31
CA VAL A 209 4.19 7.60 28.80
C VAL A 209 5.10 7.96 29.97
N LYS A 210 6.36 7.51 29.91
CA LYS A 210 7.38 7.91 30.88
C LYS A 210 7.77 9.36 30.65
N VAL A 211 7.99 10.07 31.76
CA VAL A 211 8.52 11.43 31.76
C VAL A 211 9.88 11.49 32.48
N ASP A 212 10.75 12.38 32.04
CA ASP A 212 12.02 12.65 32.71
C ASP A 212 11.84 13.55 33.95
N GLY A 213 12.95 13.90 34.61
CA GLY A 213 12.93 14.74 35.81
C GLY A 213 12.42 16.17 35.59
N ASP A 214 12.35 16.62 34.33
CA ASP A 214 11.83 17.93 33.92
C ASP A 214 10.38 17.84 33.43
N GLY A 215 9.80 16.63 33.42
CA GLY A 215 8.42 16.37 32.98
C GLY A 215 8.28 16.20 31.46
N ASN A 216 9.37 16.08 30.70
CA ASN A 216 9.31 15.83 29.26
C ASN A 216 9.11 14.35 28.98
N ARG A 217 8.34 14.02 27.94
CA ARG A 217 8.13 12.64 27.49
C ARG A 217 9.44 12.03 27.00
N VAL A 218 9.76 10.84 27.48
CA VAL A 218 10.98 10.11 27.09
C VAL A 218 10.75 9.43 25.74
N VAL A 219 11.57 9.76 24.74
CA VAL A 219 11.56 9.10 23.42
C VAL A 219 12.21 7.73 23.53
N LYS A 220 11.58 6.72 22.93
CA LYS A 220 12.10 5.35 22.91
C LYS A 220 13.36 5.29 22.07
N THR A 221 14.35 4.52 22.51
CA THR A 221 15.59 4.30 21.77
C THR A 221 15.82 2.82 21.49
N THR A 222 16.57 2.51 20.44
CA THR A 222 17.11 1.17 20.19
C THR A 222 18.63 1.25 20.08
N THR A 223 19.31 0.19 20.49
CA THR A 223 20.76 0.07 20.40
C THR A 223 21.11 -1.07 19.45
N ASP A 224 21.87 -0.79 18.41
CA ASP A 224 22.33 -1.82 17.49
C ASP A 224 23.46 -2.69 18.07
N LYS A 225 23.91 -3.69 17.32
CA LYS A 225 24.97 -4.63 17.74
C LYS A 225 26.32 -3.95 17.97
N ASP A 226 26.52 -2.76 17.41
CA ASP A 226 27.75 -1.98 17.52
C ASP A 226 27.66 -0.93 18.66
N GLY A 227 26.56 -0.93 19.40
CA GLY A 227 26.35 -0.02 20.53
C GLY A 227 25.81 1.36 20.14
N LYS A 228 25.43 1.59 18.88
CA LYS A 228 24.87 2.86 18.43
C LYS A 228 23.41 2.96 18.84
N VAL A 229 23.09 4.02 19.55
CA VAL A 229 21.73 4.36 19.99
C VAL A 229 21.02 5.16 18.90
N THR A 230 19.77 4.78 18.60
CA THR A 230 18.91 5.46 17.63
C THR A 230 17.53 5.69 18.23
N GLU A 231 17.09 6.96 18.24
CA GLU A 231 15.73 7.33 18.63
C GLU A 231 14.69 6.69 17.71
N GLN A 232 13.55 6.33 18.28
CA GLN A 232 12.40 5.76 17.59
C GLN A 232 11.29 6.80 17.55
N GLU A 233 10.38 6.69 16.58
CA GLU A 233 9.16 7.50 16.51
C GLU A 233 8.08 6.96 17.45
N ALA A 234 8.43 6.85 18.73
CA ALA A 234 7.57 6.36 19.81
C ALA A 234 8.08 6.85 21.16
N PHE A 235 7.20 7.00 22.14
CA PHE A 235 7.61 7.24 23.52
C PHE A 235 7.92 5.94 24.27
N GLU A 236 8.75 6.01 25.30
CA GLU A 236 8.84 4.98 26.30
C GLU A 236 7.56 4.95 27.15
N THR A 237 7.06 3.75 27.42
CA THR A 237 5.87 3.55 28.24
C THR A 237 6.14 2.58 29.38
N GLU A 238 5.32 2.66 30.42
CA GLU A 238 5.27 1.69 31.51
C GLU A 238 3.83 1.38 31.91
N LYS A 239 3.60 0.18 32.44
CA LYS A 239 2.27 -0.28 32.81
C LYS A 239 1.67 0.61 33.89
N LEU A 240 0.39 0.93 33.75
CA LEU A 240 -0.38 1.64 34.77
C LEU A 240 -0.50 0.78 36.04
N THR A 241 -0.42 1.43 37.19
CA THR A 241 -0.94 0.90 38.45
C THR A 241 -2.47 0.85 38.45
N GLU A 242 -3.08 0.18 39.42
CA GLU A 242 -4.55 0.12 39.54
C GLU A 242 -5.17 1.51 39.71
N GLU A 243 -4.59 2.35 40.58
CA GLU A 243 -5.05 3.73 40.81
C GLU A 243 -4.92 4.59 39.53
N GLU A 244 -3.79 4.51 38.82
CA GLU A 244 -3.61 5.26 37.58
C GLU A 244 -4.53 4.78 36.45
N ALA A 245 -4.86 3.48 36.42
CA ALA A 245 -5.81 2.95 35.45
C ALA A 245 -7.23 3.46 35.72
N GLU A 246 -7.64 3.57 37.00
CA GLU A 246 -8.91 4.19 37.39
C GLU A 246 -8.97 5.67 36.98
N GLU A 247 -7.90 6.43 37.25
CA GLU A 247 -7.80 7.83 36.82
C GLU A 247 -7.85 7.97 35.30
N LYS A 248 -7.13 7.12 34.56
CA LYS A 248 -7.10 7.15 33.09
C LYS A 248 -8.44 6.80 32.48
N GLY A 249 -9.21 5.91 33.13
CA GLY A 249 -10.59 5.58 32.74
C GLY A 249 -11.55 6.78 32.74
N LEU A 250 -11.24 7.83 33.50
CA LEU A 250 -12.04 9.07 33.57
C LEU A 250 -11.52 10.17 32.64
N LEU A 251 -10.32 10.00 32.06
CA LEU A 251 -9.61 11.06 31.36
C LEU A 251 -10.32 11.48 30.08
N ALA A 252 -10.85 10.54 29.30
CA ALA A 252 -11.56 10.86 28.06
C ALA A 252 -12.76 11.79 28.31
N ALA A 253 -13.57 11.49 29.33
CA ALA A 253 -14.72 12.33 29.71
C ALA A 253 -14.29 13.73 30.18
N LYS A 254 -13.15 13.84 30.87
CA LYS A 254 -12.57 15.13 31.25
C LYS A 254 -12.13 15.94 30.02
N ILE A 255 -11.48 15.29 29.06
CA ILE A 255 -11.04 15.94 27.81
C ILE A 255 -12.24 16.46 27.02
N ILE A 256 -13.29 15.65 26.85
CA ILE A 256 -14.53 16.08 26.18
C ILE A 256 -15.14 17.29 26.89
N LYS A 257 -15.19 17.29 28.23
CA LYS A 257 -15.68 18.45 28.99
C LYS A 257 -14.81 19.71 28.81
N GLU A 258 -13.49 19.56 28.69
CA GLU A 258 -12.60 20.69 28.37
C GLU A 258 -12.86 21.21 26.94
N LEU A 259 -13.08 20.32 25.97
CA LEU A 259 -13.45 20.68 24.58
C LEU A 259 -14.81 21.39 24.50
N ASP A 260 -15.84 20.86 25.18
CA ASP A 260 -17.17 21.50 25.28
C ASP A 260 -17.10 22.89 25.94
N GLY A 261 -16.09 23.08 26.81
CA GLY A 261 -15.77 24.36 27.43
C GLY A 261 -14.99 25.32 26.53
N GLY A 262 -14.64 24.92 25.31
CA GLY A 262 -13.90 25.73 24.33
C GLY A 262 -12.38 25.64 24.45
N ALA A 263 -11.83 24.60 25.09
CA ALA A 263 -10.38 24.38 25.10
C ALA A 263 -9.84 24.12 23.69
N ASP A 264 -8.63 24.58 23.42
CA ASP A 264 -7.97 24.34 22.15
C ASP A 264 -7.55 22.86 22.01
N PHE A 265 -7.84 22.27 20.85
CA PHE A 265 -7.56 20.85 20.63
C PHE A 265 -6.06 20.54 20.61
N ALA A 266 -5.23 21.43 20.07
CA ALA A 266 -3.78 21.24 20.01
C ALA A 266 -3.15 21.26 21.41
N ASP A 267 -3.63 22.16 22.27
CA ASP A 267 -3.21 22.21 23.67
C ASP A 267 -3.55 20.90 24.40
N LEU A 268 -4.75 20.35 24.14
CA LEU A 268 -5.16 19.06 24.72
C LEU A 268 -4.36 17.88 24.16
N VAL A 269 -4.01 17.87 22.88
CA VAL A 269 -3.08 16.87 22.30
C VAL A 269 -1.74 16.90 23.02
N LYS A 270 -1.12 18.08 23.13
CA LYS A 270 0.17 18.25 23.81
C LYS A 270 0.10 17.80 25.27
N LYS A 271 -1.01 18.06 25.94
CA LYS A 271 -1.22 17.76 27.36
C LYS A 271 -1.54 16.29 27.62
N TYR A 272 -2.34 15.65 26.78
CA TYR A 272 -2.98 14.37 27.10
C TYR A 272 -2.68 13.22 26.16
N SER A 273 -2.24 13.48 24.93
CA SER A 273 -1.97 12.37 24.01
C SER A 273 -0.76 11.56 24.47
N ASP A 274 -0.90 10.24 24.39
CA ASP A 274 0.17 9.28 24.58
C ASP A 274 0.87 8.92 23.26
N ASP A 275 0.30 9.34 22.12
CA ASP A 275 0.84 9.01 20.81
C ASP A 275 1.90 10.02 20.32
N PHE A 276 3.00 9.49 19.81
CA PHE A 276 4.14 10.26 19.32
C PHE A 276 3.80 11.14 18.12
N TYR A 277 3.08 10.62 17.13
CA TYR A 277 2.81 11.35 15.90
C TYR A 277 1.83 12.49 16.09
N SER A 278 0.81 12.32 16.94
CA SER A 278 -0.10 13.42 17.31
C SER A 278 0.64 14.61 17.93
N ILE A 279 1.74 14.36 18.64
CA ILE A 279 2.57 15.38 19.27
C ILE A 279 3.62 15.93 18.30
N LYS A 280 4.21 15.06 17.45
CA LYS A 280 5.16 15.46 16.38
C LYS A 280 4.49 16.41 15.38
N TYR A 281 3.21 16.20 15.07
CA TYR A 281 2.44 16.97 14.09
C TYR A 281 1.35 17.80 14.80
N PRO A 282 1.70 18.94 15.44
CA PRO A 282 0.78 19.72 16.26
C PRO A 282 -0.36 20.36 15.47
N HIS A 283 -0.22 20.47 14.15
CA HIS A 283 -1.27 20.97 13.25
C HIS A 283 -2.08 19.85 12.59
N GLY A 284 -1.92 18.61 13.06
CA GLY A 284 -2.64 17.44 12.61
C GLY A 284 -1.88 16.62 11.57
N VAL A 285 -2.37 15.40 11.33
CA VAL A 285 -1.86 14.49 10.32
C VAL A 285 -2.73 14.54 9.08
N PHE A 286 -2.11 14.41 7.91
CA PHE A 286 -2.78 14.45 6.62
C PHE A 286 -2.68 13.09 5.95
N VAL A 287 -3.83 12.44 5.77
CA VAL A 287 -3.92 11.08 5.23
C VAL A 287 -4.86 11.06 4.03
N LEU A 288 -4.78 10.02 3.20
CA LEU A 288 -5.71 9.85 2.08
C LEU A 288 -7.14 9.66 2.58
N LYS A 289 -8.15 10.24 1.92
CA LYS A 289 -9.56 10.20 2.38
C LYS A 289 -10.09 8.78 2.56
N ASP A 290 -9.63 7.87 1.70
CA ASP A 290 -10.07 6.47 1.71
C ASP A 290 -9.23 5.60 2.65
N SER A 291 -8.09 6.09 3.15
CA SER A 291 -7.27 5.39 4.12
C SER A 291 -7.86 5.44 5.53
N ASP A 292 -7.43 4.50 6.37
CA ASP A 292 -7.79 4.47 7.78
C ASP A 292 -6.77 5.28 8.59
N LEU A 293 -7.26 6.13 9.50
CA LEU A 293 -6.41 6.83 10.46
C LEU A 293 -5.94 5.87 11.55
N VAL A 294 -6.85 5.01 12.02
CA VAL A 294 -6.58 4.04 13.10
C VAL A 294 -6.47 2.64 12.53
N ASN A 295 -5.27 2.06 12.55
CA ASN A 295 -5.02 0.73 11.99
C ASN A 295 -5.88 -0.35 12.65
N GLY A 296 -6.59 -1.13 11.84
CA GLY A 296 -7.35 -2.31 12.29
C GLY A 296 -8.64 -2.02 13.05
N ALA A 297 -9.15 -0.78 13.03
CA ALA A 297 -10.35 -0.36 13.77
C ALA A 297 -11.43 0.22 12.84
N SER A 298 -12.05 -0.62 11.99
CA SER A 298 -12.98 -0.18 10.95
C SER A 298 -14.17 0.64 11.49
N ASN A 299 -14.79 0.19 12.59
CA ASN A 299 -15.89 0.88 13.25
C ASN A 299 -15.53 2.31 13.71
N ILE A 300 -14.29 2.51 14.17
CA ILE A 300 -13.79 3.82 14.58
C ILE A 300 -13.53 4.70 13.36
N ASN A 301 -12.87 4.16 12.32
CA ASN A 301 -12.60 4.92 11.10
C ASN A 301 -13.90 5.34 10.40
N GLU A 302 -14.94 4.52 10.42
CA GLU A 302 -16.27 4.90 9.91
C GLU A 302 -16.88 6.07 10.68
N ALA A 303 -16.65 6.18 11.99
CA ALA A 303 -17.10 7.33 12.78
C ALA A 303 -16.28 8.59 12.44
N ILE A 304 -14.95 8.45 12.34
CA ILE A 304 -14.04 9.55 11.98
C ILE A 304 -14.35 10.12 10.59
N LYS A 305 -14.59 9.26 9.60
CA LYS A 305 -14.88 9.66 8.21
C LYS A 305 -16.19 10.42 8.04
N LYS A 306 -17.07 10.44 9.07
CA LYS A 306 -18.34 11.20 9.06
C LYS A 306 -18.21 12.63 9.58
N LEU A 307 -17.09 12.98 10.20
CA LEU A 307 -16.89 14.32 10.76
C LEU A 307 -16.86 15.40 9.68
N GLU A 308 -17.59 16.48 9.91
CA GLU A 308 -17.39 17.74 9.20
C GLU A 308 -16.19 18.51 9.77
N VAL A 309 -15.62 19.43 8.99
CA VAL A 309 -14.48 20.24 9.44
C VAL A 309 -14.85 21.01 10.71
N GLY A 310 -13.99 20.91 11.72
CA GLY A 310 -14.17 21.54 13.03
C GLY A 310 -14.84 20.62 14.06
N GLU A 311 -15.56 19.57 13.62
CA GLU A 311 -16.18 18.60 14.52
C GLU A 311 -15.14 17.67 15.14
N HIS A 312 -15.45 17.19 16.34
CA HIS A 312 -14.70 16.13 17.00
C HIS A 312 -15.62 14.98 17.40
N THR A 313 -15.02 13.80 17.56
CA THR A 313 -15.71 12.62 18.08
C THR A 313 -15.91 12.75 19.59
N GLU A 314 -16.85 11.96 20.10
CA GLU A 314 -16.78 11.47 21.48
C GLU A 314 -15.57 10.51 21.64
N ALA A 315 -15.42 9.91 22.83
CA ALA A 315 -14.42 8.88 23.06
C ALA A 315 -14.71 7.60 22.24
N LEU A 316 -13.79 7.23 21.36
CA LEU A 316 -13.85 6.03 20.52
C LEU A 316 -12.86 4.98 21.04
N SER A 317 -13.38 3.91 21.65
CA SER A 317 -12.56 2.80 22.14
C SER A 317 -12.34 1.75 21.05
N THR A 318 -11.09 1.32 20.87
CA THR A 318 -10.74 0.20 19.97
C THR A 318 -11.08 -1.18 20.55
N GLY A 319 -11.59 -1.21 21.79
CA GLY A 319 -11.91 -2.42 22.53
C GLY A 319 -10.69 -3.34 22.72
N ASP A 320 -10.96 -4.64 22.78
CA ASP A 320 -9.98 -5.68 23.06
C ASP A 320 -8.83 -5.79 22.02
N THR A 321 -8.94 -5.09 20.88
CA THR A 321 -7.95 -5.14 19.80
C THR A 321 -6.59 -4.62 20.26
N ASN A 322 -6.58 -3.52 21.01
CA ASN A 322 -5.35 -2.82 21.42
C ASN A 322 -5.53 -1.88 22.64
N ASP A 323 -6.71 -1.86 23.29
CA ASP A 323 -7.00 -1.07 24.50
C ASP A 323 -6.60 0.41 24.39
N TYR A 324 -6.96 1.03 23.27
CA TYR A 324 -6.76 2.44 23.02
C TYR A 324 -8.09 3.18 22.98
N THR A 325 -8.08 4.43 23.45
CA THR A 325 -9.21 5.35 23.31
C THR A 325 -8.77 6.56 22.51
N TYR A 326 -9.53 6.89 21.46
CA TYR A 326 -9.27 8.03 20.59
C TYR A 326 -10.33 9.11 20.75
N ILE A 327 -9.88 10.36 20.69
CA ILE A 327 -10.73 11.53 20.44
C ILE A 327 -10.13 12.21 19.22
N VAL A 328 -10.92 12.38 18.15
CA VAL A 328 -10.42 12.84 16.85
C VAL A 328 -11.18 14.09 16.43
N LYS A 329 -10.47 15.10 15.93
CA LYS A 329 -11.03 16.31 15.34
C LYS A 329 -10.68 16.39 13.85
N ARG A 330 -11.70 16.63 13.01
CA ARG A 330 -11.50 16.94 11.60
C ARG A 330 -11.04 18.38 11.46
N ILE A 331 -9.96 18.58 10.71
CA ILE A 331 -9.41 19.92 10.45
C ILE A 331 -9.37 20.22 8.95
N ASP A 332 -9.26 21.51 8.64
CA ASP A 332 -8.93 21.98 7.31
C ASP A 332 -7.59 21.41 6.84
N LEU A 333 -7.45 21.26 5.52
CA LEU A 333 -6.16 20.99 4.92
C LEU A 333 -5.25 22.22 5.09
N LEU A 334 -3.98 21.98 5.36
CA LEU A 334 -2.98 23.03 5.41
C LEU A 334 -2.45 23.29 4.01
N ASP A 335 -2.35 24.57 3.66
CA ASP A 335 -1.83 25.00 2.37
C ASP A 335 -0.43 24.40 2.13
N LYS A 336 -0.29 23.65 1.04
CA LYS A 336 0.96 23.04 0.57
C LYS A 336 1.79 22.32 1.65
N VAL A 337 1.13 21.64 2.60
CA VAL A 337 1.83 20.95 3.69
C VAL A 337 2.79 19.86 3.20
N TYR A 338 2.58 19.34 1.99
CA TYR A 338 3.49 18.40 1.32
C TYR A 338 4.86 19.01 0.94
N GLU A 339 5.02 20.34 1.00
CA GLU A 339 6.31 21.03 0.85
C GLU A 339 6.99 21.32 2.19
N ASN A 340 6.31 21.07 3.32
CA ASN A 340 6.84 21.36 4.65
C ASN A 340 7.78 20.24 5.13
N GLU A 341 9.03 20.60 5.45
CA GLU A 341 10.05 19.68 5.99
C GLU A 341 9.60 18.90 7.23
N GLU A 342 8.75 19.49 8.08
CA GLU A 342 8.20 18.82 9.25
C GLU A 342 7.37 17.59 8.83
N TYR A 343 6.65 17.68 7.70
CA TYR A 343 5.69 16.68 7.22
C TYR A 343 6.24 15.79 6.10
N LYS A 344 7.52 15.95 5.73
CA LYS A 344 8.12 15.25 4.58
C LYS A 344 7.95 13.72 4.63
N ASP A 345 7.94 13.14 5.84
CA ASP A 345 7.81 11.70 6.01
C ASP A 345 6.40 11.22 5.58
N LEU A 346 5.36 12.01 5.88
CA LEU A 346 3.97 11.74 5.49
C LEU A 346 3.75 11.88 3.97
N PHE A 347 4.57 12.70 3.30
CA PHE A 347 4.45 13.00 1.86
C PHE A 347 5.64 12.47 1.05
N SER A 348 6.39 11.52 1.59
CA SER A 348 7.61 10.99 0.96
C SER A 348 7.37 10.39 -0.43
N SER A 349 6.20 9.78 -0.65
CA SER A 349 5.77 9.22 -1.94
C SER A 349 4.86 10.14 -2.75
N TYR A 350 4.51 11.32 -2.24
CA TYR A 350 3.41 12.13 -2.77
C TYR A 350 3.59 12.52 -4.25
N LYS A 351 4.79 12.97 -4.64
CA LYS A 351 5.08 13.30 -6.05
C LYS A 351 4.99 12.09 -6.96
N ASP A 352 5.38 10.91 -6.47
CA ASP A 352 5.21 9.67 -7.22
C ASP A 352 3.74 9.31 -7.35
N ASP A 353 2.96 9.41 -6.28
CA ASP A 353 1.51 9.15 -6.28
C ASP A 353 0.78 10.02 -7.32
N VAL A 354 1.11 11.32 -7.42
CA VAL A 354 0.54 12.21 -8.44
C VAL A 354 0.97 11.81 -9.85
N LYS A 355 2.25 11.43 -10.05
CA LYS A 355 2.73 10.92 -11.36
C LYS A 355 1.97 9.67 -11.79
N TYR A 356 1.72 8.74 -10.89
CA TYR A 356 1.01 7.50 -11.20
C TYR A 356 -0.49 7.72 -11.42
N ASP A 357 -1.15 8.62 -10.68
CA ASP A 357 -2.55 8.99 -10.94
C ASP A 357 -2.73 9.61 -12.33
N LYS A 358 -1.83 10.52 -12.72
CA LYS A 358 -1.80 11.10 -14.08
C LYS A 358 -1.53 10.03 -15.15
N TYR A 359 -0.71 9.03 -14.83
CA TYR A 359 -0.38 7.91 -15.72
C TYR A 359 -1.52 6.91 -15.92
N ASP A 360 -2.31 6.63 -14.89
CA ASP A 360 -3.46 5.75 -15.01
C ASP A 360 -4.44 6.25 -16.09
N GLY A 361 -4.64 7.56 -16.20
CA GLY A 361 -5.44 8.17 -17.27
C GLY A 361 -4.93 7.88 -18.69
N VAL A 362 -3.61 7.70 -18.88
CA VAL A 362 -3.02 7.32 -20.17
C VAL A 362 -3.35 5.87 -20.50
N VAL A 363 -3.19 4.97 -19.54
CA VAL A 363 -3.49 3.54 -19.73
C VAL A 363 -4.98 3.33 -19.98
N GLU A 364 -5.85 4.02 -19.24
CA GLU A 364 -7.30 3.96 -19.42
C GLU A 364 -7.75 4.36 -20.83
N ALA A 365 -7.07 5.32 -21.46
CA ALA A 365 -7.39 5.77 -22.82
C ALA A 365 -7.20 4.65 -23.87
N TYR A 366 -6.34 3.66 -23.61
CA TYR A 366 -6.10 2.52 -24.50
C TYR A 366 -6.86 1.26 -24.12
N ASP A 367 -7.44 1.17 -22.92
CA ASP A 367 -8.05 -0.07 -22.38
C ASP A 367 -9.14 -0.67 -23.30
N ALA A 368 -9.93 0.18 -23.96
CA ALA A 368 -10.98 -0.24 -24.89
C ALA A 368 -10.43 -0.89 -26.18
N SER A 369 -9.16 -0.63 -26.50
CA SER A 369 -8.46 -1.19 -27.67
C SER A 369 -7.83 -2.56 -27.37
N VAL A 370 -7.79 -2.97 -26.09
CA VAL A 370 -7.29 -4.28 -25.71
C VAL A 370 -8.42 -5.31 -25.74
N THR A 371 -8.28 -6.31 -26.60
CA THR A 371 -9.21 -7.43 -26.70
C THR A 371 -8.80 -8.53 -25.73
N VAL A 372 -9.75 -9.05 -24.96
CA VAL A 372 -9.55 -10.18 -24.03
C VAL A 372 -10.42 -11.35 -24.47
N ASP A 373 -9.83 -12.54 -24.59
CA ASP A 373 -10.54 -13.78 -24.85
C ASP A 373 -11.14 -14.28 -23.53
N SER A 374 -12.38 -13.85 -23.26
CA SER A 374 -13.10 -14.20 -22.03
C SER A 374 -13.26 -15.71 -21.84
N ASP A 375 -13.41 -16.47 -22.93
CA ASP A 375 -13.53 -17.93 -22.85
C ASP A 375 -12.21 -18.55 -22.39
N ALA A 376 -11.08 -18.06 -22.92
CA ALA A 376 -9.75 -18.51 -22.52
C ALA A 376 -9.43 -18.24 -21.05
N ILE A 377 -9.98 -17.15 -20.48
CA ILE A 377 -9.73 -16.79 -19.08
C ILE A 377 -10.83 -17.25 -18.10
N SER A 378 -11.97 -17.74 -18.59
CA SER A 378 -13.13 -18.15 -17.77
C SER A 378 -12.82 -19.24 -16.73
N GLY A 379 -11.78 -20.04 -16.96
CA GLY A 379 -11.35 -21.09 -16.04
C GLY A 379 -10.44 -20.62 -14.90
N PHE A 380 -9.95 -19.37 -14.93
CA PHE A 380 -9.09 -18.83 -13.88
C PHE A 380 -9.92 -18.31 -12.71
N SER A 381 -9.39 -18.50 -11.51
CA SER A 381 -10.01 -18.10 -10.25
C SER A 381 -8.91 -17.94 -9.20
N MET A 382 -8.91 -16.84 -8.45
CA MET A 382 -8.00 -16.64 -7.32
C MET A 382 -8.17 -17.74 -6.28
N LYS A 383 -9.41 -18.15 -5.99
CA LYS A 383 -9.71 -19.26 -5.07
C LYS A 383 -8.96 -20.53 -5.46
N LYS A 384 -8.96 -20.89 -6.75
CA LYS A 384 -8.31 -22.10 -7.28
C LYS A 384 -6.82 -21.94 -7.62
N THR A 385 -6.31 -20.70 -7.61
CA THR A 385 -4.92 -20.40 -7.95
C THR A 385 -3.97 -20.90 -6.85
N PHE A 386 -2.80 -21.37 -7.26
CA PHE A 386 -1.74 -21.84 -6.36
C PHE A 386 -1.37 -20.77 -5.33
N LEU A 387 -1.19 -21.19 -4.08
CA LEU A 387 -0.68 -20.36 -3.00
C LEU A 387 0.48 -21.10 -2.35
N SER A 388 1.64 -20.45 -2.32
CA SER A 388 2.83 -20.99 -1.68
C SER A 388 2.68 -20.98 -0.15
N SER A 389 3.28 -21.95 0.53
CA SER A 389 3.46 -21.89 1.99
C SER A 389 4.39 -20.75 2.44
N TYR A 390 5.11 -20.11 1.51
CA TYR A 390 5.86 -18.88 1.76
C TYR A 390 5.03 -17.80 2.45
N VAL A 391 3.76 -17.65 2.10
CA VAL A 391 2.92 -16.59 2.67
C VAL A 391 2.69 -16.79 4.16
N ASP A 392 2.64 -18.06 4.62
CA ASP A 392 2.53 -18.37 6.03
C ASP A 392 3.86 -18.12 6.76
N TYR A 393 5.00 -18.44 6.13
CA TYR A 393 6.30 -18.08 6.69
C TYR A 393 6.43 -16.56 6.86
N TYR A 394 6.01 -15.79 5.85
CA TYR A 394 5.99 -14.34 5.89
C TYR A 394 5.05 -13.81 6.99
N TYR A 395 3.87 -14.41 7.14
CA TYR A 395 2.94 -14.12 8.24
C TYR A 395 3.60 -14.31 9.61
N TYR A 396 4.20 -15.47 9.85
CA TYR A 396 4.83 -15.77 11.15
C TYR A 396 6.03 -14.88 11.41
N TYR A 397 6.88 -14.65 10.41
CA TYR A 397 8.05 -13.79 10.54
C TYR A 397 7.67 -12.35 10.92
N ASN A 398 6.68 -11.77 10.24
CA ASN A 398 6.25 -10.39 10.54
C ASN A 398 5.48 -10.28 11.86
N ARG A 399 4.70 -11.30 12.23
CA ARG A 399 3.86 -11.25 13.44
C ARG A 399 4.62 -11.56 14.72
N TYR A 400 5.61 -12.45 14.67
CA TYR A 400 6.30 -12.95 15.87
C TYR A 400 7.81 -12.69 15.89
N GLY A 401 8.38 -12.13 14.81
CA GLY A 401 9.83 -12.01 14.65
C GLY A 401 10.49 -13.38 14.44
N SER A 402 11.79 -13.40 14.20
CA SER A 402 12.56 -14.63 13.97
C SER A 402 12.75 -15.44 15.26
N SER A 403 11.68 -16.00 15.81
CA SER A 403 11.74 -17.02 16.85
C SER A 403 11.13 -18.33 16.36
N ILE A 404 11.70 -18.86 15.28
CA ILE A 404 11.61 -20.29 14.98
C ILE A 404 13.05 -20.76 14.85
N SER A 405 13.61 -21.19 15.98
CA SER A 405 14.84 -21.99 16.07
C SER A 405 14.57 -23.43 15.69
#